data_AF-A0A2N6ND37-F1
#
_entry.id   AF-A0A2N6ND37-F1
#
_cell.length_a   1.000
_cell.length_b   1.000
_cell.length_c   1.000
_cell.angle_alpha   90.00
_cell.angle_beta   90.00
_cell.angle_gamma   90.00
#
_symmetry.space_group_name_H-M   'P 1'
#
loop_
_entity.id
_entity.type
_entity.pdbx_description
1 polymer ?
#
loop_
_entity_poly.entity_id
_entity_poly.type
_entity_poly.pdbx_seq_one_letter_code
_entity_poly.pdbx_strand_id
1 'polypeptide(L)'
;MPATQHIDDKVEWDMVLEKTQVVVADFYADWCGPCKMIGPHFERLADEYAKPKKMAFVKVNTEKGSIGQMYGVRSLPTFKVLHKGVVVETVTGANPAALAGAIVKASKLVQGGGSAEVFGNRGQTLGGSGASGSSLGNIRFDPISIVNHVITIIGLYLVSFFSSDAYRSAKNSSFNVENKKSATRPVNQNAARPAATAPPKPKTFKTLADLSSE
;
A
#
# COMPACT_ATOMS: atom_id res chain seq x y z
N MET A 1 -0.42 -23.80 34.52
CA MET A 1 -1.13 -22.53 34.79
C MET A 1 -1.34 -21.86 33.45
N PRO A 2 -2.55 -21.33 33.14
CA PRO A 2 -2.80 -20.76 31.83
C PRO A 2 -1.86 -19.58 31.58
N ALA A 3 -1.27 -19.50 30.38
CA ALA A 3 -0.39 -18.39 30.01
C ALA A 3 -1.13 -17.04 29.88
N THR A 4 -2.46 -17.07 29.85
CA THR A 4 -3.33 -15.88 29.71
C THR A 4 -3.68 -15.25 31.05
N GLN A 5 -3.56 -13.93 31.15
CA GLN A 5 -3.98 -13.15 32.33
C GLN A 5 -5.31 -12.46 32.06
N HIS A 6 -6.25 -12.54 33.00
CA HIS A 6 -7.50 -11.78 32.93
C HIS A 6 -7.29 -10.42 33.58
N ILE A 7 -7.59 -9.34 32.86
CA ILE A 7 -7.41 -7.96 33.33
C ILE A 7 -8.72 -7.21 33.17
N ASP A 8 -9.26 -6.75 34.29
CA ASP A 8 -10.46 -5.91 34.35
C ASP A 8 -10.10 -4.45 34.73
N ASP A 9 -9.02 -4.25 35.51
CA ASP A 9 -8.61 -2.95 36.01
C ASP A 9 -7.58 -2.23 35.13
N LYS A 10 -7.72 -0.89 35.03
CA LYS A 10 -6.79 -0.05 34.26
C LYS A 10 -5.36 -0.08 34.81
N VAL A 11 -5.20 -0.14 36.13
CA VAL A 11 -3.87 -0.14 36.77
C VAL A 11 -3.10 -1.41 36.41
N GLU A 12 -3.76 -2.56 36.41
CA GLU A 12 -3.18 -3.83 36.00
C GLU A 12 -2.80 -3.84 34.52
N TRP A 13 -3.65 -3.26 33.69
CA TRP A 13 -3.39 -3.09 32.26
C TRP A 13 -2.11 -2.28 32.00
N ASP A 14 -1.97 -1.11 32.64
CA ASP A 14 -0.79 -0.26 32.48
C ASP A 14 0.48 -0.98 32.96
N MET A 15 0.40 -1.71 34.09
CA MET A 15 1.52 -2.52 34.59
C MET A 15 1.97 -3.61 33.60
N VAL A 16 1.03 -4.25 32.89
CA VAL A 16 1.37 -5.29 31.91
C VAL A 16 2.03 -4.71 30.66
N LEU A 17 1.57 -3.53 30.21
CA LEU A 17 2.18 -2.79 29.11
C LEU A 17 3.60 -2.33 29.43
N GLU A 18 3.87 -1.91 30.67
CA GLU A 18 5.21 -1.49 31.10
C GLU A 18 6.18 -2.69 31.25
N LYS A 19 5.69 -3.81 31.77
CA LYS A 19 6.51 -5.00 32.03
C LYS A 19 6.84 -5.81 30.78
N THR A 20 6.08 -5.63 29.70
CA THR A 20 6.14 -6.51 28.53
C THR A 20 6.33 -5.73 27.24
N GLN A 21 7.24 -6.19 26.40
CA GLN A 21 7.48 -5.55 25.10
C GLN A 21 6.28 -5.67 24.14
N VAL A 22 5.65 -6.86 24.07
CA VAL A 22 4.48 -7.14 23.23
C VAL A 22 3.34 -7.67 24.10
N VAL A 23 2.15 -7.11 23.92
CA VAL A 23 0.94 -7.55 24.60
C VAL A 23 -0.12 -7.88 23.55
N VAL A 24 -0.65 -9.09 23.58
CA VAL A 24 -1.79 -9.48 22.76
C VAL A 24 -3.01 -9.53 23.66
N ALA A 25 -3.96 -8.65 23.42
CA ALA A 25 -5.19 -8.55 24.19
C ALA A 25 -6.38 -9.08 23.40
N ASP A 26 -7.10 -10.02 23.99
CA ASP A 26 -8.41 -10.51 23.56
C ASP A 26 -9.50 -9.74 24.29
N PHE A 27 -10.24 -8.91 23.55
CA PHE A 27 -11.41 -8.20 24.05
C PHE A 27 -12.65 -9.07 23.83
N TYR A 28 -13.24 -9.51 24.93
CA TYR A 28 -14.37 -10.46 24.94
C TYR A 28 -15.49 -9.99 25.89
N ALA A 29 -16.62 -10.70 25.83
CA ALA A 29 -17.72 -10.61 26.79
C ALA A 29 -18.29 -12.01 27.09
N ASP A 30 -18.90 -12.18 28.26
CA ASP A 30 -19.34 -13.51 28.73
C ASP A 30 -20.54 -14.08 27.95
N TRP A 31 -21.36 -13.19 27.37
CA TRP A 31 -22.49 -13.55 26.50
C TRP A 31 -22.09 -13.78 25.03
N CYS A 32 -20.84 -13.47 24.65
CA CYS A 32 -20.38 -13.58 23.26
C CYS A 32 -20.11 -15.04 22.86
N GLY A 33 -21.00 -15.60 22.04
CA GLY A 33 -20.85 -16.95 21.49
C GLY A 33 -19.55 -17.18 20.69
N PRO A 34 -19.23 -16.35 19.68
CA PRO A 34 -17.99 -16.48 18.90
C PRO A 34 -16.71 -16.38 19.75
N CYS A 35 -16.73 -15.57 20.82
CA CYS A 35 -15.61 -15.44 21.75
C CYS A 35 -15.29 -16.77 22.45
N LYS A 36 -16.34 -17.52 22.87
CA LYS A 36 -16.18 -18.85 23.48
C LYS A 36 -15.58 -19.87 22.52
N MET A 37 -15.86 -19.76 21.22
CA MET A 37 -15.30 -20.66 20.22
C MET A 37 -13.79 -20.43 19.99
N ILE A 38 -13.36 -19.16 19.94
CA ILE A 38 -11.96 -18.83 19.67
C ILE A 38 -11.09 -18.79 20.94
N GLY A 39 -11.68 -18.65 22.12
CA GLY A 39 -10.96 -18.61 23.41
C GLY A 39 -9.93 -19.74 23.60
N PRO A 40 -10.30 -21.02 23.39
CA PRO A 40 -9.35 -22.13 23.49
C PRO A 40 -8.22 -22.07 22.45
N HIS A 41 -8.46 -21.49 21.27
CA HIS A 41 -7.40 -21.28 20.28
C HIS A 41 -6.43 -20.18 20.72
N PHE A 42 -6.95 -19.10 21.29
CA PHE A 42 -6.14 -18.03 21.86
C PHE A 42 -5.27 -18.53 23.02
N GLU A 43 -5.82 -19.37 23.91
CA GLU A 43 -5.09 -19.97 25.03
C GLU A 43 -3.96 -20.89 24.56
N ARG A 44 -4.20 -21.73 23.54
CA ARG A 44 -3.14 -22.57 22.94
C ARG A 44 -2.00 -21.73 22.35
N LEU A 45 -2.33 -20.65 21.66
CA LEU A 45 -1.32 -19.75 21.11
C LEU A 45 -0.58 -18.99 22.21
N ALA A 46 -1.25 -18.66 23.31
CA ALA A 46 -0.63 -18.10 24.48
C ALA A 46 0.40 -19.08 25.06
N ASP A 47 0.05 -20.36 25.21
CA ASP A 47 0.98 -21.36 25.76
C ASP A 47 2.22 -21.57 24.87
N GLU A 48 2.08 -21.44 23.54
CA GLU A 48 3.20 -21.61 22.59
C GLU A 48 4.09 -20.37 22.47
N TYR A 49 3.52 -19.17 22.49
CA TYR A 49 4.23 -17.92 22.18
C TYR A 49 4.49 -17.03 23.40
N ALA A 50 3.85 -17.27 24.55
CA ALA A 50 4.09 -16.47 25.75
C ALA A 50 5.54 -16.61 26.18
N LYS A 51 6.20 -15.46 26.33
CA LYS A 51 7.59 -15.38 26.78
C LYS A 51 7.68 -14.32 27.86
N PRO A 52 8.17 -14.66 29.07
CA PRO A 52 8.27 -13.71 30.17
C PRO A 52 8.98 -12.42 29.74
N LYS A 53 8.40 -11.26 30.08
CA LYS A 53 8.87 -9.90 29.73
C LYS A 53 8.91 -9.56 28.23
N LYS A 54 8.68 -10.52 27.35
CA LYS A 54 8.75 -10.36 25.89
C LYS A 54 7.38 -10.30 25.24
N MET A 55 6.54 -11.30 25.52
CA MET A 55 5.21 -11.43 24.93
C MET A 55 4.22 -11.94 25.97
N ALA A 56 3.18 -11.16 26.24
CA ALA A 56 2.12 -11.48 27.19
C ALA A 56 0.78 -11.58 26.46
N PHE A 57 -0.08 -12.48 26.96
CA PHE A 57 -1.42 -12.71 26.46
C PHE A 57 -2.41 -12.32 27.55
N VAL A 58 -3.35 -11.47 27.20
CA VAL A 58 -4.31 -10.87 28.13
C VAL A 58 -5.72 -11.05 27.60
N LYS A 59 -6.66 -11.32 28.49
CA LYS A 59 -8.10 -11.35 28.21
C LYS A 59 -8.75 -10.19 28.96
N VAL A 60 -9.41 -9.30 28.24
CA VAL A 60 -10.06 -8.11 28.78
C VAL A 60 -11.56 -8.22 28.56
N ASN A 61 -12.33 -8.21 29.65
CA ASN A 61 -13.79 -8.19 29.55
C ASN A 61 -14.25 -6.76 29.28
N THR A 62 -14.94 -6.53 28.15
CA THR A 62 -15.37 -5.18 27.76
C THR A 62 -16.56 -4.65 28.57
N GLU A 63 -17.25 -5.48 29.35
CA GLU A 63 -18.38 -5.05 30.20
C GLU A 63 -17.95 -4.57 31.59
N LYS A 64 -16.81 -5.05 32.07
CA LYS A 64 -16.33 -4.76 33.44
C LYS A 64 -15.44 -3.52 33.53
N GLY A 65 -14.87 -3.06 32.43
CA GLY A 65 -13.86 -1.99 32.44
C GLY A 65 -13.93 -1.04 31.24
N SER A 66 -13.29 0.11 31.38
CA SER A 66 -13.22 1.15 30.34
C SER A 66 -12.15 0.88 29.27
N ILE A 67 -11.28 -0.12 29.47
CA ILE A 67 -10.14 -0.44 28.59
C ILE A 67 -10.65 -0.72 27.16
N GLY A 68 -11.71 -1.51 26.99
CA GLY A 68 -12.28 -1.81 25.68
C GLY A 68 -12.72 -0.54 24.92
N GLN A 69 -13.32 0.41 25.63
CA GLN A 69 -13.74 1.69 25.05
C GLN A 69 -12.53 2.57 24.69
N MET A 70 -11.51 2.62 25.55
CA MET A 70 -10.27 3.37 25.30
C MET A 70 -9.56 2.93 24.02
N TYR A 71 -9.56 1.63 23.73
CA TYR A 71 -8.98 1.08 22.50
C TYR A 71 -9.94 1.04 21.31
N GLY A 72 -11.13 1.61 21.45
CA GLY A 72 -12.12 1.72 20.37
C GLY A 72 -12.64 0.37 19.88
N VAL A 73 -12.85 -0.59 20.79
CA VAL A 73 -13.43 -1.90 20.45
C VAL A 73 -14.90 -1.71 20.09
N ARG A 74 -15.27 -2.01 18.84
CA ARG A 74 -16.64 -1.86 18.31
C ARG A 74 -17.38 -3.17 18.08
N SER A 75 -16.65 -4.28 18.04
CA SER A 75 -17.21 -5.62 17.83
C SER A 75 -16.42 -6.65 18.62
N LEU A 76 -17.08 -7.75 18.99
CA LEU A 76 -16.49 -8.83 19.76
C LEU A 76 -16.49 -10.14 18.96
N PRO A 77 -15.45 -10.98 19.08
CA PRO A 77 -14.18 -10.69 19.74
C PRO A 77 -13.35 -9.70 18.91
N THR A 78 -12.49 -8.93 19.57
CA THR A 78 -11.45 -8.13 18.91
C THR A 78 -10.12 -8.42 19.58
N PHE A 79 -9.10 -8.73 18.78
CA PHE A 79 -7.74 -8.92 19.26
C PHE A 79 -6.91 -7.70 18.89
N LYS A 80 -6.15 -7.16 19.83
CA LYS A 80 -5.17 -6.10 19.57
C LYS A 80 -3.79 -6.56 19.97
N VAL A 81 -2.85 -6.38 19.07
CA VAL A 81 -1.42 -6.55 19.34
C VAL A 81 -0.86 -5.18 19.63
N LEU A 82 -0.25 -5.03 20.80
CA LEU A 82 0.44 -3.83 21.23
C LEU A 82 1.94 -4.12 21.30
N HIS A 83 2.76 -3.21 20.77
CA HIS A 83 4.21 -3.21 20.93
C HIS A 83 4.61 -1.91 21.62
N LYS A 84 5.22 -2.02 22.80
CA LYS A 84 5.63 -0.87 23.64
C LYS A 84 4.50 0.15 23.86
N GLY A 85 3.29 -0.35 24.14
CA GLY A 85 2.10 0.47 24.38
C GLY A 85 1.37 0.97 23.11
N VAL A 86 1.94 0.80 21.92
CA VAL A 86 1.32 1.23 20.66
C VAL A 86 0.60 0.05 19.99
N VAL A 87 -0.65 0.25 19.57
CA VAL A 87 -1.39 -0.77 18.81
C VAL A 87 -0.77 -0.92 17.42
N VAL A 88 -0.23 -2.10 17.13
CA VAL A 88 0.41 -2.40 15.85
C VAL A 88 -0.53 -3.15 14.91
N GLU A 89 -1.33 -4.07 15.43
CA GLU A 89 -2.26 -4.86 14.63
C GLU A 89 -3.58 -5.01 15.38
N THR A 90 -4.69 -5.01 14.64
CA THR A 90 -6.02 -5.27 15.18
C THR A 90 -6.67 -6.34 14.30
N VAL A 91 -7.10 -7.43 14.90
CA VAL A 91 -7.83 -8.51 14.25
C VAL A 91 -9.23 -8.52 14.83
N THR A 92 -10.25 -8.33 14.00
CA THR A 92 -11.64 -8.34 14.42
C THR A 92 -12.31 -9.66 14.05
N GLY A 93 -13.20 -10.13 14.92
CA GLY A 93 -13.97 -11.36 14.72
C GLY A 93 -13.22 -12.64 15.09
N ALA A 94 -13.97 -13.74 15.11
CA ALA A 94 -13.47 -15.06 15.48
C ALA A 94 -12.75 -15.75 14.29
N ASN A 95 -11.62 -15.17 13.84
CA ASN A 95 -10.81 -15.72 12.76
C ASN A 95 -9.48 -16.29 13.29
N PRO A 96 -9.33 -17.62 13.41
CA PRO A 96 -8.13 -18.24 13.98
C PRO A 96 -6.90 -18.08 13.09
N ALA A 97 -7.05 -18.06 11.77
CA ALA A 97 -5.93 -17.91 10.84
C ALA A 97 -5.34 -16.49 10.89
N ALA A 98 -6.20 -15.47 10.92
CA ALA A 98 -5.77 -14.08 11.07
C ALA A 98 -5.09 -13.84 12.43
N LEU A 99 -5.65 -14.41 13.50
CA LEU A 99 -5.08 -14.34 14.85
C LEU A 99 -3.68 -14.97 14.92
N ALA A 100 -3.52 -16.19 14.41
CA ALA A 100 -2.22 -16.86 14.36
C ALA A 100 -1.21 -16.07 13.52
N GLY A 101 -1.62 -15.55 12.36
CA GLY A 101 -0.78 -14.69 11.52
C GLY A 101 -0.30 -13.44 12.25
N ALA A 102 -1.18 -12.76 12.99
CA ALA A 102 -0.83 -11.58 13.78
C ALA A 102 0.16 -11.91 14.91
N ILE A 103 -0.04 -13.03 15.61
CA ILE A 103 0.87 -13.50 16.67
C ILE A 103 2.24 -13.87 16.11
N VAL A 104 2.30 -14.54 14.96
CA VAL A 104 3.57 -14.84 14.29
C VAL A 104 4.30 -13.56 13.91
N LYS A 105 3.62 -12.55 13.36
CA LYS A 105 4.23 -11.23 13.08
C LYS A 105 4.72 -10.55 14.37
N ALA A 106 3.91 -10.59 15.42
CA ALA A 106 4.24 -10.03 16.73
C ALA A 106 5.48 -10.70 17.35
N SER A 107 5.62 -12.02 17.18
CA SER A 107 6.78 -12.78 17.66
C SER A 107 8.08 -12.37 16.96
N LYS A 108 8.02 -11.87 15.72
CA LYS A 108 9.17 -11.31 14.99
C LYS A 108 9.55 -9.93 15.53
N LEU A 109 8.58 -9.09 15.88
CA LEU A 109 8.81 -7.79 16.54
C LEU A 109 9.54 -7.91 17.89
N VAL A 110 9.41 -9.06 18.55
CA VAL A 110 10.12 -9.39 19.79
C VAL A 110 11.59 -9.73 19.54
N GLN A 111 11.94 -10.29 18.37
CA GLN A 111 13.25 -10.89 18.10
C GLN A 111 14.27 -9.95 17.44
N GLY A 112 13.86 -8.80 16.92
CA GLY A 112 14.81 -7.79 16.41
C GLY A 112 14.38 -7.10 15.13
N GLY A 113 13.30 -6.31 15.20
CA GLY A 113 12.97 -5.36 14.14
C GLY A 113 12.14 -4.22 14.71
N GLY A 114 12.52 -2.98 14.40
CA GLY A 114 11.72 -1.81 14.75
C GLY A 114 10.35 -1.90 14.07
N SER A 115 9.31 -1.29 14.65
CA SER A 115 7.95 -1.29 14.09
C SER A 115 7.88 -0.83 12.62
N ALA A 116 8.89 -0.09 12.15
CA ALA A 116 9.03 0.34 10.75
C ALA A 116 9.32 -0.80 9.75
N GLU A 117 9.95 -1.90 10.18
CA GLU A 117 10.38 -2.99 9.29
C GLU A 117 9.28 -4.04 9.09
N VAL A 118 8.36 -4.20 10.06
CA VAL A 118 7.27 -5.19 10.01
C VAL A 118 5.99 -4.64 9.36
N PHE A 119 5.76 -3.31 9.43
CA PHE A 119 4.67 -2.63 8.73
C PHE A 119 5.13 -1.94 7.44
N GLY A 120 6.43 -1.93 7.16
CA GLY A 120 7.02 -1.55 5.88
C GLY A 120 6.84 -2.62 4.80
N ASN A 121 5.62 -3.18 4.66
CA ASN A 121 5.29 -3.85 3.41
C ASN A 121 5.22 -2.77 2.34
N ARG A 122 6.32 -2.63 1.59
CA ARG A 122 6.35 -1.98 0.29
C ARG A 122 5.12 -2.47 -0.46
N GLY A 123 4.16 -1.58 -0.69
CA GLY A 123 2.86 -1.94 -1.23
C GLY A 123 3.03 -2.82 -2.46
N GLN A 124 2.46 -4.03 -2.40
CA GLN A 124 2.25 -4.84 -3.60
C GLN A 124 1.16 -4.12 -4.40
N THR A 125 1.57 -3.22 -5.27
CA THR A 125 0.71 -2.72 -6.33
C THR A 125 0.55 -3.86 -7.33
N LEU A 126 -0.68 -4.28 -7.59
CA LEU A 126 -0.98 -5.20 -8.68
C LEU A 126 -0.73 -4.47 -10.00
N GLY A 127 0.51 -4.57 -10.48
CA GLY A 127 0.98 -3.95 -11.71
C GLY A 127 2.10 -2.93 -11.44
N GLY A 128 3.34 -3.26 -11.81
CA GLY A 128 4.44 -2.31 -11.89
C GLY A 128 5.74 -2.81 -11.30
N SER A 129 6.68 -3.19 -12.18
CA SER A 129 8.04 -3.61 -11.87
C SER A 129 8.79 -2.57 -11.03
N GLY A 130 9.55 -3.06 -10.05
CA GLY A 130 10.17 -2.26 -8.99
C GLY A 130 11.02 -1.08 -9.47
N ALA A 131 10.83 0.03 -8.78
CA ALA A 131 11.82 1.09 -8.66
C ALA A 131 12.15 1.27 -7.18
N SER A 132 13.44 1.13 -6.87
CA SER A 132 14.03 1.33 -5.55
C SER A 132 13.75 2.73 -5.02
N GLY A 133 12.69 2.88 -4.23
CA GLY A 133 12.47 4.06 -3.41
C GLY A 133 13.44 4.05 -2.23
N SER A 134 14.49 4.88 -2.31
CA SER A 134 15.38 5.20 -1.21
C SER A 134 14.58 5.86 -0.09
N SER A 135 14.55 5.20 1.07
CA SER A 135 13.90 5.69 2.28
C SER A 135 14.61 6.95 2.77
N LEU A 136 13.95 8.10 2.58
CA LEU A 136 14.23 9.36 3.25
C LEU A 136 13.99 9.20 4.76
N GLY A 137 15.00 8.71 5.47
CA GLY A 137 14.85 8.36 6.89
C GLY A 137 16.15 8.41 7.68
N ASN A 138 16.97 9.44 7.47
CA ASN A 138 17.92 10.03 8.43
C ASN A 138 18.83 10.99 7.66
N ILE A 139 18.61 12.30 7.80
CA ILE A 139 19.61 13.27 7.32
C ILE A 139 20.74 13.30 8.36
N ARG A 140 21.63 12.30 8.29
CA ARG A 140 23.00 12.50 8.73
C ARG A 140 23.69 13.27 7.61
N PHE A 141 24.10 14.51 7.87
CA PHE A 141 24.84 15.33 6.91
C PHE A 141 26.20 14.70 6.66
N ASP A 142 26.23 13.72 5.77
CA ASP A 142 27.46 13.17 5.22
C ASP A 142 27.89 14.07 4.05
N PRO A 143 28.98 14.86 4.20
CA PRO A 143 29.41 15.82 3.18
C PRO A 143 29.69 15.14 1.83
N ILE A 144 30.05 13.86 1.81
CA ILE A 144 30.30 13.10 0.59
C ILE A 144 28.97 12.80 -0.14
N SER A 145 27.91 12.50 0.61
CA SER A 145 26.57 12.25 0.04
C SER A 145 25.96 13.52 -0.56
N ILE A 146 26.19 14.67 0.08
CA ILE A 146 25.72 15.97 -0.40
C ILE A 146 26.41 16.33 -1.72
N VAL A 147 27.73 16.14 -1.82
CA VAL A 147 28.48 16.37 -3.07
C VAL A 147 27.95 15.48 -4.20
N ASN A 148 27.72 14.19 -3.93
CA ASN A 148 27.13 13.30 -4.93
C ASN A 148 25.75 13.78 -5.39
N HIS A 149 24.87 14.20 -4.47
CA HIS A 149 23.54 14.70 -4.85
C HIS A 149 23.61 16.00 -5.67
N VAL A 150 24.53 16.90 -5.34
CA VAL A 150 24.78 18.12 -6.10
C VAL A 150 25.25 17.79 -7.52
N ILE A 151 26.16 16.83 -7.68
CA ILE A 151 26.62 16.35 -8.99
C ILE A 151 25.45 15.74 -9.80
N THR A 152 24.59 14.93 -9.18
CA THR A 152 23.45 14.32 -9.87
C THR A 152 22.44 15.38 -10.33
N ILE A 153 22.15 16.37 -9.49
CA ILE A 153 21.22 17.46 -9.83
C ILE A 153 21.79 18.31 -10.96
N ILE A 154 23.08 18.67 -10.90
CA ILE A 154 23.75 19.43 -11.96
C ILE A 154 23.82 18.60 -13.25
N GLY A 155 24.10 17.31 -13.18
CA GLY A 155 24.13 16.41 -14.33
C GLY A 155 22.76 16.30 -15.01
N LEU A 156 21.70 16.09 -14.24
CA LEU A 156 20.32 16.08 -14.76
C LEU A 156 19.92 17.43 -15.36
N TYR A 157 20.32 18.53 -14.71
CA TYR A 157 20.10 19.88 -15.22
C TYR A 157 20.82 20.12 -16.54
N LEU A 158 22.09 19.73 -16.67
CA LEU A 158 22.87 19.87 -17.90
C LEU A 158 22.36 18.98 -19.03
N VAL A 159 21.95 17.75 -18.73
CA VAL A 159 21.31 16.85 -19.71
C VAL A 159 19.99 17.45 -20.20
N SER A 160 19.19 18.02 -19.30
CA SER A 160 17.96 18.71 -19.68
C SER A 160 18.23 20.01 -20.46
N PHE A 161 19.31 20.71 -20.14
CA PHE A 161 19.71 21.95 -20.81
C PHE A 161 20.20 21.68 -22.25
N PHE A 162 21.04 20.67 -22.46
CA PHE A 162 21.50 20.27 -23.79
C PHE A 162 20.42 19.56 -24.63
N SER A 163 19.41 18.93 -24.01
CA SER A 163 18.27 18.34 -24.72
C SER A 163 17.23 19.36 -25.20
N SER A 164 17.37 20.64 -24.82
CA SER A 164 16.39 21.69 -25.16
C SER A 164 16.54 22.26 -26.59
N ASP A 165 17.48 21.78 -27.42
CA ASP A 165 17.59 22.23 -28.82
C ASP A 165 16.58 21.56 -29.80
N ALA A 166 15.45 21.11 -29.26
CA ALA A 166 14.32 20.66 -30.06
C ALA A 166 13.72 21.82 -30.90
N TYR A 167 13.80 23.05 -30.39
CA TYR A 167 13.22 24.23 -31.03
C TYR A 167 13.97 24.65 -32.31
N ARG A 168 15.31 24.56 -32.35
CA ARG A 168 16.08 24.86 -33.57
C ARG A 168 15.98 23.74 -34.60
N SER A 169 15.90 22.49 -34.14
CA SER A 169 15.67 21.33 -35.00
C SER A 169 14.30 21.40 -35.70
N ALA A 170 13.27 21.89 -35.01
CA ALA A 170 11.94 22.10 -35.60
C ALA A 170 11.95 23.15 -36.73
N LYS A 171 12.70 24.26 -36.56
CA LYS A 171 12.79 25.33 -37.57
C LYS A 171 13.49 24.91 -38.87
N ASN A 172 14.45 23.97 -38.79
CA ASN A 172 15.20 23.47 -39.94
C ASN A 172 14.54 22.27 -40.63
N SER A 173 13.37 21.83 -40.16
CA SER A 173 12.67 20.68 -40.74
C SER A 173 11.91 21.04 -42.02
N SER A 174 11.80 20.08 -42.94
CA SER A 174 11.03 20.17 -44.20
C SER A 174 9.54 20.51 -43.99
N PHE A 175 9.04 20.46 -42.77
CA PHE A 175 7.64 20.70 -42.41
C PHE A 175 7.43 22.10 -41.82
N ASN A 176 8.47 22.94 -41.77
CA ASN A 176 8.36 24.31 -41.30
C ASN A 176 7.47 25.14 -42.27
N VAL A 177 6.35 25.63 -41.75
CA VAL A 177 5.33 26.38 -42.51
C VAL A 177 5.82 27.76 -42.93
N GLU A 178 6.82 28.31 -42.22
CA GLU A 178 7.39 29.64 -42.53
C GLU A 178 8.33 29.63 -43.74
N ASN A 179 8.93 28.50 -44.11
CA ASN A 179 9.81 28.41 -45.28
C ASN A 179 9.11 27.75 -46.47
N LYS A 180 8.03 28.36 -46.97
CA LYS A 180 7.42 27.98 -48.24
C LYS A 180 8.25 28.47 -49.42
N LYS A 181 9.40 27.85 -49.67
CA LYS A 181 10.02 27.90 -51.00
C LYS A 181 10.45 26.51 -51.46
N SER A 182 9.92 26.17 -52.62
CA SER A 182 10.45 25.20 -53.58
C SER A 182 9.95 23.76 -53.47
N ALA A 183 8.69 23.56 -53.87
CA ALA A 183 8.28 22.32 -54.54
C ALA A 183 7.48 22.63 -55.80
N THR A 184 7.99 23.52 -56.66
CA THR A 184 7.57 23.57 -58.06
C THR A 184 8.22 22.37 -58.76
N ARG A 185 7.55 21.22 -58.78
CA ARG A 185 7.98 20.06 -59.56
C ARG A 185 7.45 20.22 -60.99
N PRO A 186 8.30 20.18 -62.04
CA PRO A 186 7.82 20.28 -63.42
C PRO A 186 7.02 19.02 -63.78
N VAL A 187 5.80 19.22 -64.28
CA VAL A 187 4.92 18.16 -64.79
C VAL A 187 5.36 17.84 -66.22
N ASN A 188 5.85 16.63 -66.45
CA ASN A 188 6.06 16.07 -67.80
C ASN A 188 4.74 15.44 -68.27
N GLN A 189 4.16 15.98 -69.35
CA GLN A 189 2.78 15.72 -69.79
C GLN A 189 2.57 14.46 -70.65
N ASN A 190 3.61 13.65 -70.92
CA ASN A 190 3.50 12.53 -71.86
C ASN A 190 3.68 11.14 -71.21
N ALA A 191 2.85 10.83 -70.22
CA ALA A 191 2.70 9.46 -69.75
C ALA A 191 1.22 9.15 -69.49
N ALA A 192 0.55 8.60 -70.51
CA ALA A 192 -0.80 8.08 -70.39
C ALA A 192 -0.82 6.87 -69.44
N ARG A 193 -1.61 6.94 -68.37
CA ARG A 193 -1.87 5.81 -67.44
C ARG A 193 -3.37 5.47 -67.50
N PRO A 194 -3.75 4.19 -67.67
CA PRO A 194 -5.14 3.79 -67.89
C PRO A 194 -6.00 3.90 -66.63
N ALA A 195 -7.31 4.05 -66.87
CA ALA A 195 -8.36 4.38 -65.90
C ALA A 195 -8.47 3.37 -64.75
N ALA A 196 -8.47 3.88 -63.52
CA ALA A 196 -8.80 3.13 -62.31
C ALA A 196 -10.30 3.29 -61.98
N THR A 197 -10.99 2.17 -61.82
CA THR A 197 -12.43 2.03 -61.55
C THR A 197 -12.79 2.60 -60.17
N ALA A 198 -13.92 3.32 -60.09
CA ALA A 198 -14.39 3.96 -58.86
C ALA A 198 -14.84 2.93 -57.78
N PRO A 199 -14.62 3.21 -56.48
CA PRO A 199 -15.07 2.33 -55.39
C PRO A 199 -16.59 2.43 -55.15
N PRO A 200 -17.26 1.33 -54.75
CA PRO A 200 -18.71 1.32 -54.52
C PRO A 200 -19.13 2.06 -53.23
N LYS A 201 -20.25 2.79 -53.30
CA LYS A 201 -20.82 3.56 -52.18
C LYS A 201 -21.41 2.63 -51.09
N PRO A 202 -21.26 2.96 -49.79
CA PRO A 202 -21.82 2.17 -48.70
C PRO A 202 -23.36 2.29 -48.63
N LYS A 203 -24.02 1.16 -48.33
CA LYS A 203 -25.48 1.06 -48.17
C LYS A 203 -25.89 1.59 -46.79
N THR A 204 -26.78 2.58 -46.79
CA THR A 204 -27.39 3.20 -45.60
C THR A 204 -28.33 2.22 -44.91
N PHE A 205 -28.09 1.87 -43.65
CA PHE A 205 -29.03 1.13 -42.82
C PHE A 205 -29.93 2.10 -42.04
N LYS A 206 -31.25 1.94 -42.17
CA LYS A 206 -32.26 2.71 -41.45
C LYS A 206 -32.34 2.26 -39.99
N THR A 207 -32.39 3.22 -39.07
CA THR A 207 -32.50 3.02 -37.63
C THR A 207 -33.96 2.80 -37.22
N LEU A 208 -34.17 2.03 -36.14
CA LEU A 208 -35.46 1.64 -35.56
C LEU A 208 -36.36 2.81 -35.10
N ALA A 209 -35.93 4.06 -35.24
CA ALA A 209 -36.71 5.24 -34.88
C ALA A 209 -37.71 5.68 -35.97
N ASP A 210 -37.62 5.14 -37.19
CA ASP A 210 -38.42 5.57 -38.35
C ASP A 210 -39.62 4.66 -38.69
N LEU A 211 -40.02 3.76 -37.77
CA LEU A 211 -41.11 2.78 -37.97
C LEU A 211 -42.32 2.98 -37.02
N SER A 212 -42.43 4.14 -36.37
CA SER A 212 -43.56 4.43 -35.44
C SER A 212 -44.37 5.69 -35.76
N SER A 213 -44.25 6.24 -36.97
CA SER A 213 -45.16 7.29 -37.45
C SER A 213 -45.55 6.96 -38.89
N GLU A 214 -46.74 6.35 -39.02
CA GLU A 214 -47.62 6.17 -40.19
C GLU A 214 -47.02 6.05 -41.61
#